data_AF-A0A919XUY2-F1
#
_entry.id   AF-A0A919XUY2-F1
#
_cell.length_a   1.000
_cell.length_b   1.000
_cell.length_c   1.000
_cell.angle_alpha   90.00
_cell.angle_beta   90.00
_cell.angle_gamma   90.00
#
_symmetry.space_group_name_H-M   'P 1'
#
loop_
_entity.id
_entity.type
_entity.pdbx_description
1 polymer ?
#
loop_
_entity_poly.entity_id
_entity_poly.type
_entity_poly.pdbx_seq_one_letter_code
_entity_poly.pdbx_strand_id
1 'polypeptide(L)' 'MAVNKERFYELLDRLSDKDLELVSELMERLANIPVNREIPLDDEPTTQDELDAIKDAHEAYLRGELISLKDVEHELRN' A
#
# COMPACT_ATOMS: atom_id res chain seq x y z
N MET A 1 -3.59 5.03 -19.73
CA MET A 1 -2.44 4.35 -20.37
C MET A 1 -2.69 2.86 -20.30
N ALA A 2 -2.69 2.16 -21.44
CA ALA A 2 -2.83 0.71 -21.42
C ALA A 2 -1.57 0.10 -20.80
N VAL A 3 -1.72 -0.56 -19.65
CA VAL A 3 -0.63 -1.31 -19.02
C VAL A 3 -0.37 -2.53 -19.90
N ASN A 4 0.80 -2.60 -20.54
CA ASN A 4 1.23 -3.77 -21.30
C ASN A 4 2.35 -4.50 -20.55
N LYS A 5 2.57 -5.78 -20.88
CA LYS A 5 3.59 -6.60 -20.22
C LYS A 5 5.00 -6.04 -20.41
N GLU A 6 5.28 -5.44 -21.56
CA GLU A 6 6.57 -4.82 -21.88
C GLU A 6 6.94 -3.72 -20.88
N ARG A 7 5.99 -2.82 -20.59
CA ARG A 7 6.20 -1.73 -19.63
C ARG A 7 6.48 -2.25 -18.22
N PHE A 8 5.92 -3.41 -17.86
CA PHE A 8 6.17 -4.03 -16.57
C PHE A 8 7.59 -4.58 -16.46
N TYR A 9 8.09 -5.27 -17.49
CA TYR A 9 9.47 -5.76 -17.52
C TYR A 9 10.50 -4.62 -17.45
N GLU A 10 10.27 -3.53 -18.18
CA GLU A 10 11.15 -2.35 -18.11
C GLU A 10 11.26 -1.74 -16.71
N LEU A 11 10.20 -1.86 -15.89
CA LEU A 11 10.19 -1.36 -14.52
C LEU A 11 10.93 -2.31 -13.59
N LEU A 12 10.75 -3.63 -13.77
CA LEU A 12 11.48 -4.64 -13.01
C LEU A 12 12.99 -4.54 -13.21
N ASP A 13 13.44 -4.31 -14.44
CA ASP A 13 14.88 -4.18 -14.77
C ASP A 13 15.56 -2.98 -14.10
N ARG A 14 14.79 -2.01 -13.59
CA ARG A 14 15.31 -0.80 -12.92
C ARG A 14 15.38 -0.93 -11.40
N LEU A 15 14.83 -2.01 -10.84
CA LEU A 15 14.81 -2.22 -9.40
C LEU A 15 16.18 -2.69 -8.91
N SER A 16 16.50 -2.34 -7.65
CA SER A 16 17.64 -2.94 -6.98
C SER A 16 17.32 -4.37 -6.54
N ASP A 17 18.33 -5.22 -6.33
CA ASP A 17 18.13 -6.60 -5.88
C ASP A 17 17.29 -6.70 -4.60
N LYS A 18 17.42 -5.73 -3.69
CA LYS A 18 16.65 -5.63 -2.45
C LYS A 18 15.17 -5.34 -2.71
N ASP A 19 14.88 -4.49 -3.69
CA ASP A 19 13.50 -4.15 -4.06
C ASP A 19 12.84 -5.27 -4.86
N LEU A 20 13.65 -6.06 -5.58
CA LEU A 20 13.19 -7.19 -6.39
C LEU A 20 12.61 -8.32 -5.51
N GLU A 21 13.20 -8.58 -4.35
CA GLU A 21 12.67 -9.53 -3.35
C GLU A 21 11.27 -9.11 -2.87
N LEU A 22 11.11 -7.84 -2.48
CA LEU A 22 9.82 -7.28 -2.05
C LEU A 22 8.77 -7.35 -3.16
N VAL A 23 9.14 -6.98 -4.39
CA VAL A 23 8.23 -6.99 -5.53
C VAL A 23 7.83 -8.42 -5.90
N SER A 24 8.74 -9.39 -5.78
CA SER A 24 8.43 -10.81 -5.99
C SER A 24 7.32 -11.28 -5.03
N GLU A 25 7.46 -10.99 -3.74
CA GLU A 25 6.48 -11.38 -2.74
C GLU A 25 5.10 -10.74 -3.00
N LEU A 26 5.08 -9.45 -3.36
CA LEU A 26 3.84 -8.74 -3.70
C LEU A 26 3.17 -9.32 -4.96
N MET A 27 3.97 -9.63 -5.99
CA MET A 27 3.49 -10.22 -7.24
C MET A 27 2.93 -11.63 -7.03
N GLU A 28 3.59 -12.44 -6.22
CA GLU A 28 3.10 -13.77 -5.85
C GLU A 28 1.77 -13.69 -5.09
N ARG A 29 1.67 -12.78 -4.12
CA ARG A 29 0.42 -12.55 -3.41
C ARG A 29 -0.68 -12.19 -4.39
N LEU A 30 -0.47 -11.18 -5.25
CA LEU A 30 -1.45 -10.73 -6.25
C LEU A 30 -1.84 -11.82 -7.25
N ALA A 31 -0.90 -12.60 -7.75
CA ALA A 31 -1.15 -13.70 -8.69
C ALA A 31 -1.97 -14.84 -8.08
N ASN A 32 -1.82 -15.05 -6.76
CA ASN A 32 -2.55 -16.07 -6.01
C ASN A 32 -3.85 -15.56 -5.37
N ILE A 33 -4.19 -14.26 -5.50
CA ILE A 33 -5.51 -13.79 -5.10
C ILE A 33 -6.54 -14.43 -6.04
N PRO A 34 -7.57 -15.12 -5.51
CA PRO A 34 -8.63 -15.62 -6.35
C PRO A 34 -9.28 -14.45 -7.10
N VAL A 35 -9.29 -14.55 -8.43
CA VAL A 35 -9.80 -13.51 -9.36
C VAL A 35 -11.25 -13.11 -9.06
N ASN A 36 -11.96 -13.93 -8.29
CA ASN A 36 -13.37 -13.77 -7.95
C ASN A 36 -13.59 -13.30 -6.50
N ARG A 37 -12.69 -12.49 -5.93
CA ARG A 37 -13.03 -11.72 -4.74
C ARG A 37 -13.97 -10.60 -5.16
N GLU A 38 -15.24 -10.72 -4.77
CA GLU A 38 -16.14 -9.57 -4.70
C GLU A 38 -15.58 -8.65 -3.61
N ILE A 39 -14.74 -7.71 -4.01
CA ILE A 39 -14.34 -6.60 -3.15
C ILE A 39 -15.55 -5.67 -3.13
N PRO A 40 -16.20 -5.46 -1.98
CA PRO A 40 -17.26 -4.47 -1.88
C PRO A 40 -16.65 -3.12 -2.24
N LEU A 41 -17.22 -2.46 -3.24
CA LEU A 41 -16.90 -1.08 -3.51
C LEU A 41 -17.44 -0.26 -2.35
N ASP A 42 -16.62 0.65 -1.85
CA ASP A 42 -17.04 1.64 -0.87
C ASP A 42 -17.86 2.71 -1.59
N ASP A 43 -19.15 2.41 -1.76
CA ASP A 43 -20.14 3.27 -2.39
C ASP A 43 -20.81 4.21 -1.37
N GLU A 44 -20.37 4.18 -0.10
CA GLU A 44 -20.90 5.03 0.95
C GLU A 44 -20.33 6.45 0.82
N PRO A 45 -21.14 7.51 1.02
CA PRO A 45 -20.62 8.86 1.07
C PRO A 45 -19.71 9.01 2.29
N THR A 46 -18.56 9.68 2.11
CA THR A 46 -17.67 10.00 3.22
C THR A 46 -18.44 10.70 4.34
N THR A 47 -18.38 10.11 5.53
CA THR A 47 -19.07 10.56 6.74
C THR A 47 -18.30 11.70 7.41
N GLN A 48 -18.96 12.44 8.30
CA GLN A 48 -18.30 13.50 9.06
C GLN A 48 -17.23 12.93 9.99
N ASP A 49 -17.47 11.74 10.56
CA ASP A 49 -16.52 11.08 11.46
C ASP A 49 -15.21 10.73 10.73
N GLU A 50 -15.29 10.31 9.45
CA GLU A 50 -14.11 10.05 8.62
C GLU A 50 -13.36 11.34 8.27
N LEU A 51 -14.07 12.43 7.99
CA LEU A 51 -13.45 13.74 7.76
C LEU A 51 -12.71 14.25 9.01
N ASP A 52 -13.30 14.07 10.18
CA ASP A 52 -12.70 14.45 11.45
C ASP A 52 -11.47 13.57 11.74
N ALA A 53 -11.55 12.26 11.49
CA ALA A 53 -10.41 11.35 11.62
C ALA A 53 -9.24 11.70 10.68
N ILE A 54 -9.53 12.07 9.42
CA ILE A 54 -8.50 12.52 8.47
C ILE A 54 -7.82 13.80 8.97
N LYS A 55 -8.61 14.74 9.50
CA LYS A 55 -8.09 15.99 10.04
C LYS A 55 -7.21 15.74 11.26
N ASP A 56 -7.66 14.91 12.20
CA ASP A 56 -6.91 14.56 13.41
C ASP A 56 -5.58 13.88 13.08
N ALA A 57 -5.59 12.95 12.11
CA ALA A 57 -4.38 12.30 11.61
C ALA A 57 -3.40 13.30 10.98
N HIS A 58 -3.91 14.25 10.20
CA HIS A 58 -3.09 15.29 9.59
C HIS A 58 -2.48 16.24 10.64
N GLU A 59 -3.25 16.59 11.68
CA GLU A 59 -2.72 17.40 12.78
C GLU A 59 -1.67 16.63 13.60
N ALA A 60 -1.90 15.35 13.89
CA ALA A 60 -0.93 14.49 14.57
C ALA A 60 0.38 14.35 13.77
N TYR A 61 0.28 14.25 12.44
CA TYR A 61 1.44 14.32 11.54
C TYR A 61 2.22 15.61 11.70
N LEU A 62 1.55 16.76 11.67
CA LEU A 62 2.19 18.07 11.83
C LEU A 62 2.81 18.25 13.23
N ARG A 63 2.25 17.62 14.27
CA ARG A 63 2.80 17.61 15.62
C ARG A 63 3.93 16.60 15.82
N GLY A 64 4.18 15.71 14.85
CA GLY A 64 5.18 14.64 14.95
C GLY A 64 4.79 13.52 15.91
N GLU A 65 3.49 13.33 16.14
CA GLU A 65 2.91 12.33 17.07
C GLU A 65 2.68 10.96 16.40
N LEU A 66 3.06 10.81 15.12
CA LEU A 66 2.93 9.54 14.41
C LEU A 66 3.99 8.52 14.83
N ILE A 67 3.65 7.25 14.64
CA ILE A 67 4.55 6.11 14.84
C ILE A 67 5.72 6.21 13.85
N SER A 68 6.94 6.00 14.34
CA SER A 68 8.12 6.06 13.46
C SER A 68 8.20 4.83 12.56
N LEU A 69 8.79 4.98 11.37
CA LEU A 69 9.00 3.85 10.46
C LEU A 69 9.78 2.71 11.13
N LYS A 70 10.71 3.02 12.04
CA LYS A 70 11.46 2.02 12.80
C LYS A 70 10.58 1.20 13.74
N ASP A 71 9.58 1.83 14.35
CA ASP A 71 8.66 1.15 15.26
C ASP A 71 7.71 0.25 14.47
N VAL A 72 7.24 0.71 13.31
CA VAL A 72 6.45 -0.11 12.36
C VAL A 72 7.24 -1.32 11.89
N GLU A 73 8.52 -1.14 11.53
CA GLU A 73 9.40 -2.24 11.13
C GLU A 73 9.64 -3.24 12.27
N HIS A 74 9.73 -2.78 13.51
CA HIS A 74 9.92 -3.63 14.68
C HIS A 74 8.67 -4.48 14.98
N GLU A 75 7.48 -3.91 14.91
CA GLU A 75 6.21 -4.63 15.13
C GLU A 75 5.90 -5.63 14.02
N LEU A 76 6.24 -5.33 12.77
CA LEU A 76 5.96 -6.23 11.64
C LEU A 76 6.95 -7.40 11.51
N ARG A 77 8.12 -7.30 12.15
CA ARG A 77 9.21 -8.30 12.04
C ARG A 77 9.40 -9.14 13.30
N ASN A 78 8.64 -8.89 14.36
CA ASN A 78 8.56 -9.70 15.59
C ASN A 78 7.23 -10.43 15.70
#